data_AF-A0A9E0RE50-F1
#
_entry.id   AF-A0A9E0RE50-F1
#
_cell.length_a   1.000
_cell.length_b   1.000
_cell.length_c   1.000
_cell.angle_alpha   90.00
_cell.angle_beta   90.00
_cell.angle_gamma   90.00
#
_symmetry.space_group_name_H-M   'P 1'
#
loop_
_entity.id
_entity.type
_entity.pdbx_description
1 polymer ?
#
loop_
_entity_poly.entity_id
_entity_poly.type
_entity_poly.pdbx_seq_one_letter_code
_entity_poly.pdbx_strand_id
1 'polypeptide(L)'
;MDDVASQFLATNQTTLNLAVALLLGAIIGLERGWDAREQKSGERIAGIRTFSLIGLLGGISVVLAQEITVWAFPVLLLSVVAMAVVGYSERLDHIRNFSITGMVGMVLTFCFGAIAVAVDPVIATTAAVITAIILDNKEEIHGWVHKLKANELDAALKLLVISVVMLPLLPNERMGPGGALNPREIWWMVVMIASISFVGYFAMRVAGTS
;
A
#
# COMPACT_ATOMS: atom_id res chain seq x y z
N MET A 1 -17.67 -25.69 -24.39
CA MET A 1 -17.47 -24.22 -24.47
C MET A 1 -16.29 -23.79 -23.61
N ASP A 2 -15.96 -24.53 -22.55
CA ASP A 2 -14.83 -24.25 -21.65
C ASP A 2 -13.43 -24.47 -22.29
N ASP A 3 -13.30 -25.39 -23.26
CA ASP A 3 -12.04 -25.61 -23.99
C ASP A 3 -11.66 -24.43 -24.90
N VAL A 4 -12.64 -23.82 -25.58
CA VAL A 4 -12.39 -22.68 -26.47
C VAL A 4 -12.01 -21.44 -25.63
N ALA A 5 -12.68 -21.25 -24.49
CA ALA A 5 -12.37 -20.16 -23.57
C ALA A 5 -10.97 -20.32 -22.96
N SER A 6 -10.62 -21.51 -22.47
CA SER A 6 -9.29 -21.77 -21.90
C SER A 6 -8.17 -21.67 -22.92
N GLN A 7 -8.37 -22.14 -24.15
CA GLN A 7 -7.40 -22.00 -25.25
C GLN A 7 -7.20 -20.53 -25.65
N PHE A 8 -8.27 -19.73 -25.68
CA PHE A 8 -8.20 -18.30 -25.96
C PHE A 8 -7.46 -17.53 -24.84
N LEU A 9 -7.73 -17.86 -23.58
CA LEU A 9 -7.05 -17.29 -22.42
C LEU A 9 -5.55 -17.63 -22.45
N ALA A 10 -5.20 -18.90 -22.70
CA ALA A 10 -3.81 -19.34 -22.77
C ALA A 10 -3.02 -18.64 -23.90
N THR A 11 -3.66 -18.41 -25.05
CA THR A 11 -3.03 -17.75 -26.20
C THR A 11 -2.83 -16.24 -25.98
N ASN A 12 -3.74 -15.58 -25.25
CA ASN A 12 -3.75 -14.13 -25.06
C ASN A 12 -3.37 -13.68 -23.64
N GLN A 13 -2.80 -14.58 -22.82
CA GLN A 13 -2.52 -14.34 -21.41
C GLN A 13 -1.68 -13.06 -21.19
N THR A 14 -0.64 -12.83 -21.99
CA THR A 14 0.20 -11.64 -21.89
C THR A 14 -0.57 -10.35 -22.17
N THR A 15 -1.43 -10.35 -23.19
CA THR A 15 -2.28 -9.21 -23.54
C THR A 15 -3.28 -8.90 -22.43
N LEU A 16 -3.87 -9.94 -21.82
CA LEU A 16 -4.76 -9.79 -20.67
C LEU A 16 -4.02 -9.23 -19.46
N ASN A 17 -2.82 -9.74 -19.16
CA ASN A 17 -2.00 -9.24 -18.06
C ASN A 17 -1.58 -7.77 -18.26
N LEU A 18 -1.28 -7.36 -19.50
CA LEU A 18 -1.01 -5.96 -19.85
C LEU A 18 -2.26 -5.08 -19.72
N ALA A 19 -3.43 -5.58 -20.10
CA ALA A 19 -4.69 -4.88 -19.89
C ALA A 19 -4.99 -4.72 -18.39
N VAL A 20 -4.74 -5.75 -17.57
CA VAL A 20 -4.83 -5.65 -16.11
C VAL A 20 -3.85 -4.61 -15.59
N ALA A 21 -2.59 -4.63 -15.99
CA ALA A 21 -1.58 -3.64 -15.58
C ALA A 21 -2.03 -2.19 -15.85
N LEU A 22 -2.64 -1.94 -17.00
CA LEU A 22 -3.22 -0.64 -17.36
C LEU A 22 -4.40 -0.26 -16.45
N LEU A 23 -5.31 -1.21 -16.19
CA LEU A 23 -6.47 -0.99 -15.32
C LEU A 23 -6.07 -0.76 -13.86
N LEU A 24 -5.06 -1.48 -13.34
CA LEU A 24 -4.51 -1.25 -12.01
C LEU A 24 -3.94 0.17 -11.88
N GLY A 25 -3.21 0.62 -12.90
CA GLY A 25 -2.77 2.00 -12.98
C GLY A 25 -3.94 3.00 -13.06
N ALA A 26 -5.00 2.67 -13.79
CA ALA A 26 -6.19 3.52 -13.86
C ALA A 26 -6.89 3.66 -12.50
N ILE A 27 -7.03 2.57 -11.73
CA ILE A 27 -7.65 2.58 -10.39
C ILE A 27 -6.88 3.49 -9.44
N ILE A 28 -5.56 3.31 -9.33
CA ILE A 28 -4.71 4.16 -8.48
C ILE A 28 -4.76 5.62 -8.96
N GLY A 29 -4.74 5.82 -10.28
CA GLY A 29 -4.85 7.15 -10.88
C GLY A 29 -6.20 7.82 -10.69
N LEU A 30 -7.28 7.06 -10.50
CA LEU A 30 -8.63 7.57 -10.25
C LEU A 30 -8.72 8.12 -8.84
N GLU A 31 -8.23 7.40 -7.84
CA GLU A 31 -8.15 7.88 -6.45
C GLU A 31 -7.26 9.12 -6.34
N ARG A 32 -6.05 9.06 -6.91
CA ARG A 32 -5.15 10.22 -6.97
C ARG A 32 -5.77 11.40 -7.71
N GLY A 33 -6.52 11.10 -8.77
CA GLY A 33 -7.30 12.10 -9.49
C GLY A 33 -8.40 12.69 -8.61
N TRP A 34 -9.07 11.88 -7.79
CA TRP A 34 -10.16 12.29 -6.92
C TRP A 34 -9.68 13.24 -5.81
N ASP A 35 -8.62 12.89 -5.09
CA ASP A 35 -7.96 13.76 -4.10
C ASP A 35 -7.57 15.12 -4.68
N ALA A 36 -7.07 15.11 -5.91
CA ALA A 36 -6.60 16.31 -6.58
C ALA A 36 -7.73 17.08 -7.31
N ARG A 37 -9.02 16.76 -7.08
CA ARG A 37 -10.16 17.53 -7.64
C ARG A 37 -10.34 18.90 -6.99
N GLU A 38 -9.98 19.03 -5.71
CA GLU A 38 -10.03 20.31 -4.98
C GLU A 38 -8.82 21.20 -5.27
N GLN A 39 -7.78 20.64 -5.91
CA GLN A 39 -6.56 21.33 -6.30
C GLN A 39 -6.74 22.04 -7.65
N LYS A 40 -6.14 23.23 -7.81
CA LYS A 40 -6.30 24.04 -9.03
C LYS A 40 -5.72 23.32 -10.25
N SER A 41 -6.25 23.63 -11.44
CA SER A 41 -5.65 23.15 -12.71
C SER A 41 -4.21 23.64 -12.81
N GLY A 42 -3.26 22.72 -12.63
CA GLY A 42 -1.84 23.02 -12.49
C GLY A 42 -1.22 22.42 -11.23
N GLU A 43 -1.95 22.19 -10.14
CA GLU A 43 -1.43 21.54 -8.92
C GLU A 43 -1.47 20.01 -8.99
N ARG A 44 -2.22 19.45 -9.95
CA ARG A 44 -2.32 18.01 -10.24
C ARG A 44 -0.99 17.46 -10.80
N ILE A 45 -0.27 16.69 -9.99
CA ILE A 45 1.03 16.11 -10.36
C ILE A 45 0.88 14.90 -11.30
N ALA A 46 -0.10 14.03 -11.04
CA ALA A 46 -0.37 12.85 -11.85
C ALA A 46 -1.84 12.45 -11.69
N GLY A 47 -2.50 12.14 -12.81
CA GLY A 47 -3.90 11.70 -12.82
C GLY A 47 -4.07 10.32 -13.44
N ILE A 48 -5.32 9.96 -13.76
CA ILE A 48 -5.69 8.67 -14.36
C ILE A 48 -4.77 8.25 -15.52
N ARG A 49 -4.48 9.16 -16.44
CA ARG A 49 -3.68 8.85 -17.65
C ARG A 49 -2.24 8.51 -17.29
N THR A 50 -1.63 9.29 -16.39
CA THR A 50 -0.24 9.11 -15.98
C THR A 50 -0.08 7.75 -15.29
N PHE A 51 -0.94 7.43 -14.32
CA PHE A 51 -0.85 6.17 -13.59
C PHE A 51 -1.22 4.96 -14.46
N SER A 52 -2.22 5.05 -15.34
CA SER A 52 -2.52 3.98 -16.32
C SER A 52 -1.33 3.67 -17.21
N LEU A 53 -0.64 4.70 -17.72
CA LEU A 53 0.52 4.54 -18.58
C LEU A 53 1.73 4.00 -17.80
N ILE A 54 1.93 4.43 -16.54
CA ILE A 54 2.99 3.89 -15.68
C ILE A 54 2.76 2.40 -15.38
N GLY A 55 1.52 2.00 -15.08
CA GLY A 55 1.16 0.60 -14.86
C GLY A 55 1.41 -0.24 -16.12
N LEU A 56 0.95 0.24 -17.28
CA LEU A 56 1.23 -0.41 -18.56
C LEU A 56 2.74 -0.50 -18.83
N LEU A 57 3.50 0.56 -18.59
CA LEU A 57 4.95 0.60 -18.77
C LEU A 57 5.65 -0.44 -17.88
N GLY A 58 5.16 -0.63 -16.65
CA GLY A 58 5.61 -1.69 -15.75
C GLY A 58 5.43 -3.08 -16.35
N GLY A 59 4.25 -3.38 -16.89
CA GLY A 59 3.99 -4.65 -17.56
C GLY A 59 4.85 -4.85 -18.82
N ILE A 60 4.97 -3.81 -19.65
CA ILE A 60 5.82 -3.80 -20.85
C ILE A 60 7.28 -4.05 -20.47
N SER A 61 7.77 -3.48 -19.37
CA SER A 61 9.16 -3.64 -18.94
C SER A 61 9.53 -5.11 -18.66
N VAL A 62 8.58 -5.91 -18.18
CA VAL A 62 8.77 -7.35 -17.96
C VAL A 62 8.82 -8.10 -19.29
N VAL A 63 7.92 -7.78 -20.23
CA VAL A 63 7.92 -8.39 -21.57
C VAL A 63 9.25 -8.11 -22.27
N LEU A 64 9.74 -6.86 -22.22
CA LEU A 64 11.05 -6.51 -22.77
C LEU A 64 12.20 -7.19 -22.03
N ALA A 65 12.07 -7.39 -20.71
CA ALA A 65 13.09 -8.07 -19.92
C ALA A 65 13.25 -9.55 -20.30
N GLN A 66 12.15 -10.20 -20.70
CA GLN A 66 12.12 -11.61 -21.11
C GLN A 66 12.55 -11.80 -22.56
N GLU A 67 12.07 -10.94 -23.48
CA GLU A 67 12.27 -11.11 -24.92
C GLU A 67 13.53 -10.43 -25.48
N ILE A 68 13.97 -9.33 -24.87
CA ILE A 68 15.05 -8.50 -25.41
C ILE A 68 16.27 -8.51 -24.49
N THR A 69 16.13 -8.01 -23.25
CA THR A 69 17.27 -7.84 -22.34
C THR A 69 16.81 -7.66 -20.91
N VAL A 70 17.37 -8.43 -19.97
CA VAL A 70 17.07 -8.38 -18.53
C VAL A 70 17.16 -6.97 -17.92
N TRP A 71 18.03 -6.11 -18.47
CA TRP A 71 18.19 -4.71 -18.07
C TRP A 71 17.01 -3.79 -18.40
N ALA A 72 16.05 -4.22 -19.23
CA ALA A 72 14.89 -3.39 -19.59
C ALA A 72 14.07 -2.98 -18.36
N PHE A 73 13.86 -3.89 -17.41
CA PHE A 73 13.14 -3.61 -16.17
C PHE A 73 13.81 -2.51 -15.31
N PRO A 74 15.07 -2.67 -14.85
CA PRO A 74 15.71 -1.67 -14.00
C PRO A 74 15.92 -0.33 -14.72
N VAL A 75 16.17 -0.32 -16.02
CA VAL A 75 16.33 0.92 -16.80
C VAL A 75 15.01 1.69 -16.88
N LEU A 76 13.90 1.01 -17.18
CA LEU A 76 12.59 1.66 -17.24
C LEU A 76 12.12 2.11 -15.85
N LEU A 77 12.35 1.32 -14.80
CA LEU A 77 12.08 1.72 -13.42
C LEU A 77 12.84 3.01 -13.07
N LEU A 78 14.13 3.06 -13.38
CA LEU A 78 14.97 4.23 -13.11
C LEU A 78 14.50 5.45 -13.91
N SER A 79 14.02 5.25 -15.14
CA SER A 79 13.42 6.33 -15.95
C SER A 79 12.15 6.90 -15.31
N VAL A 80 11.28 6.05 -14.74
CA VAL A 80 10.07 6.50 -14.03
C VAL A 80 10.42 7.27 -12.77
N VAL A 81 11.41 6.79 -11.99
CA VAL A 81 11.90 7.49 -10.81
C VAL A 81 12.49 8.85 -11.20
N ALA A 82 13.30 8.92 -12.26
CA ALA A 82 13.86 10.17 -12.75
C ALA A 82 12.77 11.15 -13.21
N MET A 83 11.77 10.69 -13.97
CA MET A 83 10.63 11.53 -14.37
C MET A 83 9.83 12.01 -13.16
N ALA A 84 9.63 11.15 -12.15
CA ALA A 84 8.96 11.54 -10.92
C ALA A 84 9.77 12.60 -10.15
N VAL A 85 11.09 12.44 -10.04
CA VAL A 85 11.96 13.44 -9.39
C VAL A 85 11.90 14.77 -10.13
N VAL A 86 12.03 14.78 -11.46
CA VAL A 86 11.96 16.00 -12.27
C VAL A 86 10.60 16.67 -12.12
N GLY A 87 9.50 15.92 -12.32
CA GLY A 87 8.14 16.42 -12.23
C GLY A 87 7.76 16.97 -10.85
N TYR A 88 8.37 16.45 -9.78
CA TYR A 88 8.23 17.00 -8.43
C TYR A 88 9.17 18.18 -8.16
N SER A 89 10.39 18.18 -8.70
CA SER A 89 11.39 19.22 -8.47
C SER A 89 11.01 20.57 -9.08
N GLU A 90 10.36 20.57 -10.25
CA GLU A 90 9.92 21.80 -10.93
C GLU A 90 8.82 22.55 -10.16
N ARG A 91 8.27 21.96 -9.10
CA ARG A 91 7.11 22.49 -8.36
C ARG A 91 7.36 22.67 -6.86
N LEU A 92 8.63 22.59 -6.43
CA LEU A 92 9.04 22.84 -5.03
C LEU A 92 8.62 24.25 -4.55
N ASP A 93 8.58 25.24 -5.44
CA ASP A 93 8.30 26.63 -5.09
C ASP A 93 6.81 26.96 -4.89
N HIS A 94 5.88 26.06 -5.26
CA HIS A 94 4.44 26.37 -5.29
C HIS A 94 3.55 25.49 -4.40
N ILE A 95 4.07 24.44 -3.76
CA ILE A 95 3.25 23.46 -3.02
C ILE A 95 3.70 23.35 -1.57
N ARG A 96 2.87 23.84 -0.63
CA ARG A 96 3.13 23.79 0.82
C ARG A 96 2.96 22.38 1.43
N ASN A 97 2.40 21.43 0.69
CA ASN A 97 2.17 20.04 1.10
C ASN A 97 2.92 19.05 0.20
N PHE A 98 4.23 18.99 0.34
CA PHE A 98 5.06 17.99 -0.32
C PHE A 98 4.79 16.59 0.27
N SER A 99 4.29 15.67 -0.55
CA SER A 99 4.00 14.30 -0.10
C SER A 99 4.89 13.30 -0.83
N ILE A 100 5.93 12.80 -0.16
CA ILE A 100 6.81 11.73 -0.65
C ILE A 100 5.99 10.51 -1.10
N THR A 101 4.85 10.26 -0.45
CA THR A 101 3.93 9.16 -0.78
C THR A 101 3.39 9.22 -2.22
N GLY A 102 3.38 10.39 -2.87
CA GLY A 102 3.00 10.52 -4.28
C GLY A 102 4.03 9.90 -5.23
N MET A 103 5.31 10.10 -4.95
CA MET A 103 6.41 9.48 -5.69
C MET A 103 6.44 7.96 -5.45
N VAL A 104 6.26 7.53 -4.20
CA VAL A 104 6.14 6.11 -3.84
C VAL A 104 4.96 5.46 -4.58
N GLY A 105 3.82 6.16 -4.68
CA GLY A 105 2.66 5.68 -5.43
C GLY A 105 2.98 5.39 -6.90
N MET A 106 3.67 6.29 -7.60
CA MET A 106 4.06 6.06 -9.00
C MET A 106 4.98 4.85 -9.17
N VAL A 107 5.97 4.71 -8.29
CA VAL A 107 6.89 3.56 -8.30
C VAL A 107 6.13 2.27 -8.04
N LEU A 108 5.22 2.26 -7.05
CA LEU A 108 4.38 1.10 -6.75
C LEU A 108 3.48 0.73 -7.93
N THR A 109 2.86 1.70 -8.60
CA THR A 109 2.04 1.44 -9.79
C THR A 109 2.84 0.77 -10.91
N PHE A 110 4.08 1.22 -11.14
CA PHE A 110 4.98 0.55 -12.09
C PHE A 110 5.24 -0.91 -11.66
N CYS A 111 5.56 -1.12 -10.38
CA CYS A 111 5.79 -2.46 -9.84
C CYS A 111 4.55 -3.36 -9.94
N PHE A 112 3.33 -2.87 -9.69
CA PHE A 112 2.11 -3.67 -9.83
C PHE A 112 1.85 -4.08 -11.26
N GLY A 113 2.10 -3.18 -12.22
CA GLY A 113 2.04 -3.51 -13.64
C GLY A 113 3.03 -4.61 -14.02
N ALA A 114 4.25 -4.56 -13.48
CA ALA A 114 5.26 -5.60 -13.68
C ALA A 114 4.85 -6.93 -13.02
N ILE A 115 4.36 -6.91 -11.77
CA ILE A 115 3.91 -8.11 -11.05
C ILE A 115 2.73 -8.78 -11.76
N ALA A 116 1.82 -7.99 -12.36
CA ALA A 116 0.68 -8.52 -13.10
C ALA A 116 1.12 -9.37 -14.32
N VAL A 117 2.27 -9.05 -14.92
CA VAL A 117 2.82 -9.80 -16.06
C VAL A 117 3.80 -10.88 -15.60
N ALA A 118 4.64 -10.61 -14.60
CA ALA A 118 5.73 -11.49 -14.18
C ALA A 118 5.31 -12.62 -13.24
N VAL A 119 4.29 -12.41 -12.40
CA VAL A 119 3.94 -13.30 -11.28
C VAL A 119 2.49 -13.74 -11.36
N ASP A 120 1.57 -12.86 -10.95
CA ASP A 120 0.14 -13.17 -10.87
C ASP A 120 -0.67 -11.85 -10.88
N PRO A 121 -1.60 -11.67 -11.84
CA PRO A 121 -2.56 -10.56 -11.86
C PRO A 121 -3.35 -10.40 -10.55
N VAL A 122 -3.67 -11.48 -9.84
CA VAL A 122 -4.44 -11.44 -8.59
C VAL A 122 -3.63 -10.77 -7.49
N ILE A 123 -2.36 -11.17 -7.31
CA ILE A 123 -1.46 -10.57 -6.32
C ILE A 123 -1.26 -9.08 -6.62
N ALA A 124 -1.03 -8.74 -7.90
CA ALA A 124 -0.90 -7.35 -8.33
C ALA A 124 -2.17 -6.54 -8.02
N THR A 125 -3.35 -7.11 -8.28
CA THR A 125 -4.64 -6.45 -8.03
C THR A 125 -4.86 -6.22 -6.54
N THR A 126 -4.66 -7.24 -5.70
CA THR A 126 -4.83 -7.10 -4.25
C THR A 126 -3.87 -6.06 -3.67
N ALA A 127 -2.60 -6.11 -4.05
CA ALA A 127 -1.60 -5.14 -3.59
C ALA A 127 -1.90 -3.72 -4.07
N ALA A 128 -2.35 -3.57 -5.32
CA ALA A 128 -2.75 -2.28 -5.88
C ALA A 128 -3.94 -1.69 -5.12
N VAL A 129 -4.99 -2.47 -4.86
CA VAL A 129 -6.19 -2.03 -4.12
C VAL A 129 -5.85 -1.66 -2.67
N ILE A 130 -5.04 -2.46 -1.97
CA ILE A 130 -4.59 -2.13 -0.61
C ILE A 130 -3.80 -0.81 -0.61
N THR A 131 -2.89 -0.67 -1.57
CA THR A 131 -2.09 0.55 -1.72
C THR A 131 -2.97 1.76 -1.96
N ALA A 132 -3.93 1.62 -2.86
CA ALA A 132 -4.96 2.60 -3.19
C ALA A 132 -5.67 3.11 -1.91
N ILE A 133 -6.25 2.19 -1.13
CA ILE A 133 -6.91 2.50 0.15
C ILE A 133 -5.99 3.22 1.13
N ILE A 134 -4.73 2.78 1.27
CA ILE A 134 -3.75 3.44 2.17
C ILE A 134 -3.46 4.87 1.71
N LEU A 135 -3.48 5.10 0.40
CA LEU A 135 -3.12 6.37 -0.22
C LEU A 135 -4.23 7.41 -0.10
N ASP A 136 -5.47 6.97 -0.26
CA ASP A 136 -6.70 7.76 -0.12
C ASP A 136 -6.86 8.25 1.34
N ASN A 137 -6.57 7.39 2.31
CA ASN A 137 -6.83 7.69 3.73
C ASN A 137 -5.84 8.68 4.38
N LYS A 138 -4.98 9.36 3.62
CA LYS A 138 -3.91 10.23 4.15
C LYS A 138 -4.46 11.36 5.02
N GLU A 139 -5.54 12.02 4.61
CA GLU A 139 -6.11 13.16 5.33
C GLU A 139 -6.87 12.72 6.58
N GLU A 140 -7.61 11.61 6.50
CA GLU A 140 -8.25 11.01 7.67
C GLU A 140 -7.21 10.58 8.71
N ILE A 141 -6.19 9.82 8.32
CA ILE A 141 -5.14 9.38 9.24
C ILE A 141 -4.48 10.59 9.94
N HIS A 142 -4.15 11.65 9.19
CA HIS A 142 -3.58 12.87 9.80
C HIS A 142 -4.56 13.56 10.75
N GLY A 143 -5.84 13.65 10.39
CA GLY A 143 -6.88 14.25 11.23
C GLY A 143 -7.11 13.46 12.53
N TRP A 144 -7.09 12.12 12.46
CA TRP A 144 -7.22 11.25 13.62
C TRP A 144 -5.98 11.36 14.53
N VAL A 145 -4.78 11.40 13.95
CA VAL A 145 -3.53 11.65 14.70
C VAL A 145 -3.53 13.02 15.38
N HIS A 146 -4.08 14.06 14.76
CA HIS A 146 -4.20 15.38 15.39
C HIS A 146 -5.22 15.42 16.53
N LYS A 147 -6.22 14.53 16.53
CA LYS A 147 -7.20 14.39 17.62
C LYS A 147 -6.70 13.53 18.78
N LEU A 148 -5.63 12.75 18.58
CA LEU A 148 -4.98 11.95 19.61
C LEU A 148 -4.16 12.86 20.56
N LYS A 149 -4.34 12.67 21.87
CA LYS A 149 -3.51 13.30 22.89
C LYS A 149 -2.19 12.53 23.01
N ALA A 150 -1.12 13.21 23.45
CA ALA A 150 0.21 12.61 23.57
C ALA A 150 0.23 11.35 24.46
N ASN A 151 -0.54 11.34 25.55
CA ASN A 151 -0.66 10.18 26.44
C ASN A 151 -1.41 9.00 25.81
N GLU A 152 -2.32 9.24 24.87
CA GLU A 152 -3.05 8.20 24.16
C GLU A 152 -2.19 7.58 23.07
N LEU A 153 -1.40 8.41 22.38
CA LEU A 153 -0.41 7.94 21.43
C LEU A 153 0.65 7.07 22.12
N ASP A 154 1.16 7.49 23.28
CA ASP A 154 2.10 6.69 24.08
C ASP A 154 1.47 5.36 24.53
N ALA A 155 0.22 5.36 24.98
CA ALA A 155 -0.50 4.15 25.34
C ALA A 155 -0.72 3.21 24.13
N ALA A 156 -1.08 3.75 22.96
CA ALA A 156 -1.23 2.99 21.72
C ALA A 156 0.09 2.38 21.26
N LEU A 157 1.18 3.15 21.30
CA LEU A 157 2.52 2.68 20.94
C LEU A 157 3.00 1.58 21.90
N LYS A 158 2.80 1.75 23.21
CA LYS A 158 3.10 0.70 24.20
C LYS A 158 2.30 -0.58 23.93
N LEU A 159 1.01 -0.46 23.64
CA LEU A 159 0.16 -1.61 23.27
C LEU A 159 0.69 -2.31 22.00
N LEU A 160 1.13 -1.54 21.01
CA LEU A 160 1.70 -2.05 19.75
C LEU A 160 3.05 -2.75 19.99
N VAL A 161 3.90 -2.21 20.87
CA VAL A 161 5.16 -2.85 21.27
C VAL A 161 4.90 -4.18 21.98
N ILE A 162 4.00 -4.21 22.98
CA ILE A 162 3.74 -5.46 23.72
C ILE A 162 3.03 -6.52 22.86
N SER A 163 2.26 -6.12 21.84
CA SER A 163 1.49 -7.04 21.00
C SER A 163 2.21 -7.47 19.72
N VAL A 164 2.78 -6.54 18.96
CA VAL A 164 3.39 -6.82 17.65
C VAL A 164 4.87 -7.14 17.77
N VAL A 165 5.59 -6.53 18.72
CA VAL A 165 7.04 -6.74 18.88
C VAL A 165 7.33 -7.82 19.91
N MET A 166 6.74 -7.73 21.10
CA MET A 166 7.07 -8.63 22.20
C MET A 166 6.44 -10.03 22.04
N LEU A 167 5.19 -10.13 21.59
CA LEU A 167 4.48 -11.40 21.42
C LEU A 167 5.21 -12.40 20.50
N PRO A 168 5.69 -12.03 19.28
CA PRO A 168 6.41 -12.99 18.42
C PRO A 168 7.79 -13.38 18.97
N LEU A 169 8.42 -12.53 19.78
CA LEU A 169 9.72 -12.81 20.41
C LEU A 169 9.62 -13.85 21.53
N LEU A 170 8.42 -14.11 22.05
CA LEU A 170 8.23 -15.07 23.13
C LEU A 170 8.28 -16.52 22.61
N PRO A 171 9.08 -17.38 23.26
CA PRO A 171 9.17 -18.80 22.92
C PRO A 171 7.81 -19.47 23.15
N ASN A 172 7.38 -20.28 22.16
CA ASN A 172 6.13 -21.03 22.24
C ASN A 172 6.34 -22.39 22.90
N GLU A 173 6.96 -22.39 24.08
CA GLU A 173 7.30 -23.61 24.79
C GLU A 173 6.65 -23.63 26.16
N ARG A 174 6.15 -24.81 26.53
CA ARG A 174 5.58 -25.07 27.84
C ARG A 174 6.70 -25.16 28.87
N MET A 175 6.82 -24.14 29.71
CA MET A 175 7.80 -24.00 30.78
C MET A 175 7.17 -24.34 32.15
N GLY A 176 8.02 -24.61 33.15
CA GLY A 176 7.62 -24.85 34.54
C GLY A 176 7.32 -26.31 34.90
N PRO A 177 7.07 -26.62 36.19
CA PRO A 177 6.79 -27.97 36.66
C PRO A 177 5.52 -28.51 35.99
N GLY A 178 5.65 -29.60 35.24
CA GLY A 178 4.54 -30.20 34.48
C GLY A 178 4.19 -29.51 33.15
N GLY A 179 4.97 -28.53 32.68
CA GLY A 179 4.72 -27.83 31.40
C GLY A 179 3.43 -27.00 31.41
N ALA A 180 3.03 -26.49 32.58
CA ALA A 180 1.76 -25.78 32.74
C ALA A 180 1.80 -24.33 32.24
N LEU A 181 2.97 -23.71 32.06
CA LEU A 181 3.10 -22.30 31.71
C LEU A 181 3.62 -22.12 30.29
N ASN A 182 2.79 -21.62 29.37
CA ASN A 182 3.25 -21.19 28.05
C ASN A 182 3.39 -19.65 28.04
N PRO A 183 4.60 -19.09 27.96
CA PRO A 183 4.82 -17.63 27.95
C PRO A 183 4.01 -16.91 26.87
N ARG A 184 3.85 -17.53 25.68
CA ARG A 184 3.08 -16.95 24.58
C ARG A 184 1.59 -16.86 24.90
N GLU A 185 1.00 -17.90 25.49
CA GLU A 185 -0.41 -17.92 25.89
C GLU A 185 -0.70 -16.94 27.03
N ILE A 186 0.21 -16.83 28.00
CA ILE A 186 0.10 -15.85 29.08
C ILE A 186 0.15 -14.44 28.51
N TRP A 187 1.02 -14.19 27.55
CA TRP A 187 1.15 -12.87 26.92
C TRP A 187 -0.06 -12.50 26.07
N TRP A 188 -0.72 -13.47 25.42
CA TRP A 188 -2.00 -13.23 24.74
C TRP A 188 -3.06 -12.68 25.69
N MET A 189 -3.12 -13.16 26.93
CA MET A 189 -4.03 -12.62 27.95
C MET A 189 -3.67 -11.16 28.30
N VAL A 190 -2.38 -10.84 28.42
CA VAL A 190 -1.92 -9.46 28.67
C VAL A 190 -2.32 -8.53 27.54
N VAL A 191 -2.11 -8.93 26.28
CA VAL A 191 -2.52 -8.15 25.11
C VAL A 191 -4.03 -7.94 25.07
N MET A 192 -4.83 -8.96 25.40
CA MET A 192 -6.29 -8.85 25.45
C MET A 192 -6.77 -7.86 26.51
N ILE A 193 -6.28 -7.98 27.75
CA ILE A 193 -6.67 -7.08 28.84
C ILE A 193 -6.27 -5.63 28.52
N ALA A 194 -5.05 -5.43 28.01
CA ALA A 194 -4.57 -4.10 27.65
C ALA A 194 -5.38 -3.49 26.49
N SER A 195 -5.73 -4.30 25.48
CA SER A 195 -6.56 -3.86 24.35
C SER A 195 -7.96 -3.47 24.79
N ILE A 196 -8.63 -4.30 25.61
CA ILE A 196 -9.97 -4.00 26.14
C ILE A 196 -9.93 -2.72 26.98
N SER A 197 -8.91 -2.55 27.81
CA SER A 197 -8.76 -1.33 28.64
C SER A 197 -8.55 -0.08 27.80
N PHE A 198 -7.74 -0.18 26.74
CA PHE A 198 -7.48 0.90 25.80
C PHE A 198 -8.75 1.28 25.01
N VAL A 199 -9.49 0.29 24.49
CA VAL A 199 -10.76 0.51 23.81
C VAL A 199 -11.81 1.11 24.75
N GLY A 200 -11.89 0.63 25.99
CA GLY A 200 -12.81 1.16 27.01
C GLY A 200 -12.53 2.62 27.35
N TYR A 201 -11.27 3.00 27.47
CA TYR A 201 -10.87 4.41 27.61
C TYR A 201 -11.33 5.26 26.41
N PHE A 202 -11.10 4.77 25.19
CA PHE A 202 -11.54 5.47 23.97
C PHE A 202 -13.05 5.62 23.88
N ALA A 203 -13.81 4.56 24.21
CA ALA A 203 -15.27 4.58 24.20
C ALA A 203 -15.82 5.61 25.20
N MET A 204 -15.27 5.65 26.42
CA MET A 204 -15.64 6.64 27.44
C MET A 204 -15.29 8.06 27.01
N ARG A 205 -14.13 8.26 26.38
CA ARG A 205 -13.74 9.57 25.86
C ARG A 205 -14.73 10.06 24.81
N VAL A 206 -15.03 9.25 23.79
CA VAL A 206 -15.94 9.65 22.71
C VAL A 206 -17.34 9.94 23.26
N ALA A 207 -17.87 9.08 24.14
CA ALA A 207 -19.17 9.28 24.78
C ALA A 207 -19.22 10.50 25.72
N GLY A 208 -18.11 10.86 26.37
CA GLY A 208 -18.00 12.01 27.27
C GLY A 208 -17.73 13.35 26.58
N THR A 209 -17.53 13.38 25.26
CA THR A 209 -17.36 14.61 24.46
C THR A 209 -18.65 15.12 23.80
N SER A 210 -19.82 14.68 24.26
CA SER A 210 -21.12 15.28 23.91
C SER A 210 -21.53 16.37 24.88
#